data_AF-E6PZU2-F1
#
_entry.id   AF-E6PZU2-F1
#
_cell.length_a   1.000
_cell.length_b   1.000
_cell.length_c   1.000
_cell.angle_alpha   90.00
_cell.angle_beta   90.00
_cell.angle_gamma   90.00
#
_symmetry.space_group_name_H-M   'P 1'
#
loop_
_entity.id
_entity.type
_entity.pdbx_description
1 polymer ?
#
loop_
_entity_poly.entity_id
_entity_poly.type
_entity_poly.pdbx_seq_one_letter_code
_entity_poly.pdbx_strand_id
1 'polypeptide(L)'
;MQTILDILKRAGGWHPGLYLKIDNSPYMELVIEAMDESGPMGLPAVSVCHYGEQNGDAMRDPEMCFELGMAGGPHLSAFYYRNDYLGVEQWSRNIVRGNYVHLIALHEQHQRFAKTWDNNLRLQRFAEVFDPNNHIRG
;
A
#
# COMPACT_ATOMS: atom_id res chain seq x y z
N MET A 1 -7.25 0.31 -8.62
CA MET A 1 -7.01 1.14 -7.43
C MET A 1 -6.62 2.51 -7.93
N GLN A 2 -7.51 3.49 -7.84
CA GLN A 2 -7.26 4.82 -8.41
C GLN A 2 -6.88 5.84 -7.35
N THR A 3 -7.40 5.71 -6.13
CA THR A 3 -7.16 6.66 -5.04
C THR A 3 -5.69 6.72 -4.64
N ILE A 4 -5.05 5.57 -4.46
CA ILE A 4 -3.60 5.53 -4.15
C ILE A 4 -2.77 6.09 -5.32
N LEU A 5 -3.12 5.75 -6.56
CA LEU A 5 -2.41 6.27 -7.75
C LEU A 5 -2.53 7.80 -7.87
N ASP A 6 -3.70 8.36 -7.55
CA ASP A 6 -3.93 9.80 -7.58
C ASP A 6 -3.11 10.51 -6.49
N ILE A 7 -3.04 9.94 -5.28
CA ILE A 7 -2.19 10.44 -4.20
C ILE A 7 -0.72 10.41 -4.62
N LEU A 8 -0.23 9.26 -5.11
CA LEU A 8 1.14 9.11 -5.59
C LEU A 8 1.47 10.12 -6.69
N LYS A 9 0.58 10.29 -7.67
CA LYS A 9 0.78 11.26 -8.75
C LYS A 9 0.90 12.69 -8.22
N ARG A 10 0.08 13.06 -7.23
CA ARG A 10 0.11 14.39 -6.60
C ARG A 10 1.34 14.59 -5.70
N ALA A 11 1.90 13.50 -5.17
CA ALA A 11 3.15 13.50 -4.42
C ALA A 11 4.40 13.60 -5.31
N GLY A 12 4.25 13.59 -6.65
CA GLY A 12 5.37 13.60 -7.59
C GLY A 12 5.76 12.22 -8.14
N GLY A 13 4.97 11.18 -7.83
CA GLY A 13 5.20 9.80 -8.27
C GLY A 13 6.05 8.99 -7.30
N TRP A 14 6.46 7.81 -7.72
CA TRP A 14 7.35 6.95 -6.94
C TRP A 14 8.79 7.46 -7.02
N HIS A 15 9.46 7.50 -5.87
CA HIS A 15 10.90 7.70 -5.74
C HIS A 15 11.39 7.05 -4.44
N PRO A 16 12.69 6.72 -4.29
CA PRO A 16 13.19 5.97 -3.12
C PRO A 16 12.93 6.64 -1.76
N GLY A 17 12.89 7.97 -1.72
CA GLY A 17 12.56 8.73 -0.50
C GLY A 17 11.08 9.05 -0.31
N LEU A 18 10.18 8.37 -1.03
CA LEU A 18 8.75 8.63 -0.91
C LEU A 18 8.26 8.15 0.45
N TYR A 19 7.79 9.08 1.27
CA TYR A 19 7.09 8.80 2.51
C TYR A 19 5.96 9.82 2.70
N LEU A 20 4.73 9.31 2.74
CA LEU A 20 3.52 10.08 2.90
C LEU A 20 2.83 9.64 4.18
N LYS A 21 2.46 10.61 5.01
CA LYS A 21 1.66 10.39 6.23
C LYS A 21 0.43 11.29 6.16
N ILE A 22 -0.75 10.70 6.00
CA ILE A 22 -2.00 11.42 5.76
C ILE A 22 -2.92 11.23 6.97
N ASP A 23 -3.17 12.32 7.69
CA ASP A 23 -4.16 12.37 8.76
C ASP A 23 -5.54 12.70 8.18
N ASN A 24 -6.57 12.00 8.63
CA ASN A 24 -7.93 12.12 8.12
C ASN A 24 -8.98 11.69 9.16
N SER A 25 -8.99 12.36 10.32
CA SER A 25 -9.97 12.12 11.38
C SER A 25 -11.42 12.12 10.87
N PRO A 26 -12.27 11.15 11.27
CA PRO A 26 -12.07 10.18 12.35
C PRO A 26 -11.43 8.86 11.92
N TYR A 27 -10.91 8.74 10.70
CA TYR A 27 -10.29 7.52 10.20
C TYR A 27 -8.85 7.40 10.69
N MET A 28 -8.35 6.17 10.75
CA MET A 28 -6.94 5.92 11.04
C MET A 28 -6.06 6.56 9.97
N GLU A 29 -4.91 7.08 10.39
CA GLU A 29 -3.92 7.66 9.49
C GLU A 29 -3.52 6.66 8.39
N LEU A 30 -3.25 7.18 7.19
CA LEU A 30 -2.78 6.39 6.06
C LEU A 30 -1.32 6.74 5.77
N VAL A 31 -0.46 5.74 5.80
CA VAL A 31 0.95 5.84 5.44
C VAL A 31 1.16 5.18 4.08
N ILE A 32 1.86 5.87 3.18
CA ILE A 32 2.28 5.34 1.89
C ILE A 32 3.78 5.61 1.75
N GLU A 33 4.58 4.57 1.57
CA GLU A 33 6.03 4.71 1.47
C GLU A 33 6.61 3.85 0.35
N ALA A 34 7.71 4.32 -0.24
CA ALA A 34 8.49 3.48 -1.13
C ALA A 34 9.18 2.37 -0.32
N MET A 35 9.21 1.17 -0.89
CA MET A 35 10.01 0.09 -0.34
C MET A 35 11.45 0.21 -0.82
N ASP A 36 12.41 -0.11 0.06
CA ASP A 36 13.83 -0.19 -0.27
C ASP A 36 14.11 -1.25 -1.34
N GLU A 37 13.40 -2.38 -1.26
CA GLU A 37 13.49 -3.48 -2.21
C GLU A 37 12.40 -3.39 -3.28
N SER A 38 12.74 -3.80 -4.50
CA SER A 38 11.75 -4.01 -5.56
C SER A 38 10.82 -5.17 -5.21
N GLY A 39 9.60 -5.13 -5.77
CA GLY A 39 8.66 -6.22 -5.59
C GLY A 39 9.06 -7.51 -6.32
N PRO A 40 8.27 -8.58 -6.20
CA PRO A 40 8.62 -9.92 -6.69
C PRO A 40 8.92 -10.03 -8.19
N MET A 41 8.45 -9.09 -9.01
CA MET A 41 8.70 -8.99 -10.46
C MET A 41 9.81 -7.98 -10.80
N GLY A 42 10.53 -7.46 -9.80
CA GLY A 42 11.59 -6.47 -9.98
C GLY A 42 11.09 -5.07 -10.29
N LEU A 43 9.83 -4.76 -9.97
CA LEU A 43 9.24 -3.43 -10.16
C LEU A 43 9.37 -2.58 -8.90
N PRO A 44 9.36 -1.23 -9.03
CA PRO A 44 9.24 -0.34 -7.89
C PRO A 44 8.04 -0.73 -7.02
N ALA A 45 8.23 -0.78 -5.71
CA ALA A 45 7.21 -1.20 -4.77
C ALA A 45 6.87 -0.12 -3.76
N VAL A 46 5.62 -0.15 -3.29
CA VAL A 46 5.10 0.72 -2.23
C VAL A 46 4.44 -0.11 -1.15
N SER A 47 4.65 0.28 0.11
CA SER A 47 3.79 -0.14 1.22
C SER A 47 2.69 0.90 1.41
N VAL A 48 1.47 0.42 1.65
CA VAL A 48 0.30 1.24 2.00
C VAL A 48 -0.27 0.66 3.29
N CYS A 49 -0.35 1.47 4.34
CA CYS A 49 -0.67 0.99 5.67
C CYS A 49 -1.58 1.96 6.43
N HIS A 50 -2.57 1.42 7.13
CA HIS A 50 -3.18 2.10 8.27
C HIS A 50 -2.50 1.65 9.56
N TYR A 51 -2.21 2.58 10.45
CA TYR A 51 -1.69 2.27 11.78
C TYR A 51 -2.74 2.56 12.86
N GLY A 52 -3.10 1.52 13.59
CA GLY A 52 -3.75 1.61 14.90
C GLY A 52 -2.71 1.54 16.03
N GLU A 53 -3.19 1.56 17.28
CA GLU A 53 -2.36 1.39 18.47
C GLU A 53 -2.94 0.25 19.33
N GLN A 54 -2.08 -0.59 19.90
CA GLN A 54 -2.45 -1.55 20.94
C GLN A 54 -1.36 -1.61 22.00
N ASN A 55 -1.71 -1.32 23.26
CA ASN A 55 -0.77 -1.30 24.38
C ASN A 55 0.47 -0.39 24.15
N GLY A 56 0.32 0.67 23.34
CA GLY A 56 1.41 1.56 22.97
C GLY A 56 2.24 1.11 21.75
N ASP A 57 1.96 -0.07 21.19
CA ASP A 57 2.59 -0.55 19.95
C ASP A 57 1.76 -0.15 18.73
N ALA A 58 2.43 0.28 17.65
CA ALA A 58 1.79 0.57 16.37
C ALA A 58 1.40 -0.74 15.68
N MET A 59 0.13 -0.84 15.27
CA MET A 59 -0.48 -2.06 14.71
C MET A 59 -0.96 -1.80 13.29
N ARG A 60 -0.54 -2.63 12.33
CA ARG A 60 -0.95 -2.52 10.92
C ARG A 60 -2.39 -3.03 10.76
N ASP A 61 -3.29 -2.19 10.24
CA ASP A 61 -4.71 -2.53 10.05
C ASP A 61 -5.39 -1.89 8.81
N PRO A 62 -5.15 -2.41 7.60
CA PRO A 62 -4.12 -3.37 7.22
C PRO A 62 -2.85 -2.69 6.69
N GLU A 63 -1.80 -3.47 6.47
CA GLU A 63 -0.71 -3.16 5.53
C GLU A 63 -0.86 -4.00 4.25
N MET A 64 -0.65 -3.37 3.10
CA MET A 64 -0.49 -4.07 1.83
C MET A 64 0.68 -3.49 1.04
N CYS A 65 1.45 -4.36 0.39
CA CYS A 65 2.48 -3.94 -0.55
C CYS A 65 2.08 -4.21 -1.99
N PHE A 66 2.43 -3.26 -2.86
CA PHE A 66 2.10 -3.26 -4.28
C PHE A 66 3.32 -3.00 -5.14
N GLU A 67 3.36 -3.66 -6.30
CA GLU A 67 4.24 -3.26 -7.39
C GLU A 67 3.56 -2.20 -8.25
N LEU A 68 4.30 -1.14 -8.60
CA LEU A 68 3.87 -0.10 -9.52
C LEU A 68 4.25 -0.48 -10.95
N GLY A 69 3.25 -0.95 -11.70
CA GLY A 69 3.38 -1.25 -13.12
C GLY A 69 2.94 -0.07 -14.00
N MET A 70 3.56 0.06 -15.18
CA MET A 70 3.23 1.08 -16.18
C MET A 70 2.71 0.51 -17.50
N ALA A 71 2.81 -0.82 -17.69
CA ALA A 71 2.31 -1.50 -18.88
C ALA A 71 0.78 -1.40 -18.95
N GLY A 72 0.25 -0.82 -20.03
CA GLY A 72 -1.18 -0.54 -20.15
C GLY A 72 -1.68 0.64 -19.30
N GLY A 73 -0.75 1.44 -18.75
CA GLY A 73 -1.03 2.55 -17.84
C GLY A 73 -0.60 2.27 -16.39
N PRO A 74 -0.52 3.31 -15.54
CA PRO A 74 -0.17 3.15 -14.13
C PRO A 74 -1.15 2.23 -13.41
N HIS A 75 -0.65 1.20 -12.74
CA HIS A 75 -1.46 0.28 -11.95
C HIS A 75 -0.66 -0.28 -10.76
N LEU A 76 -1.38 -0.68 -9.72
CA LEU A 76 -0.83 -1.30 -8.53
C LEU A 76 -1.21 -2.78 -8.50
N SER A 77 -0.22 -3.65 -8.34
CA SER A 77 -0.44 -5.09 -8.23
C SER A 77 -0.01 -5.60 -6.86
N ALA A 78 -0.96 -6.11 -6.07
CA ALA A 78 -0.71 -6.54 -4.70
C ALA A 78 0.24 -7.74 -4.65
N PHE A 79 1.11 -7.82 -3.65
CA PHE A 79 1.88 -9.03 -3.39
C PHE A 79 1.89 -9.44 -1.92
N TYR A 80 1.66 -8.51 -1.00
CA TYR A 80 1.69 -8.72 0.45
C TYR A 80 0.42 -8.18 1.12
N TYR A 81 0.03 -8.82 2.22
CA TYR A 81 -1.01 -8.36 3.14
C TYR A 81 -0.63 -8.72 4.57
N ARG A 82 -0.86 -7.79 5.50
CA ARG A 82 -0.71 -8.00 6.94
C ARG A 82 -1.79 -7.28 7.73
N ASN A 83 -2.24 -7.93 8.80
CA ASN A 83 -3.11 -7.36 9.81
C ASN A 83 -2.68 -7.86 11.19
N ASP A 84 -2.19 -6.95 12.03
CA ASP A 84 -1.61 -7.32 13.32
C ASP A 84 -2.68 -7.72 14.35
N TYR A 85 -3.87 -7.11 14.31
CA TYR A 85 -4.98 -7.46 15.22
C TYR A 85 -5.54 -8.86 14.95
N LEU A 86 -5.47 -9.32 13.70
CA LEU A 86 -5.90 -10.66 13.29
C LEU A 86 -4.77 -11.70 13.34
N GLY A 87 -3.53 -11.29 13.59
CA GLY A 87 -2.37 -12.19 13.56
C GLY A 87 -2.12 -12.79 12.17
N VAL A 88 -2.45 -12.05 11.10
CA VAL A 88 -2.34 -12.52 9.71
C VAL A 88 -1.19 -11.82 9.01
N GLU A 89 -0.32 -12.60 8.38
CA GLU A 89 0.72 -12.13 7.47
C GLU A 89 0.83 -13.08 6.27
N GLN A 90 0.76 -12.53 5.05
CA GLN A 90 0.59 -13.30 3.84
C GLN A 90 1.36 -12.70 2.65
N TRP A 91 2.13 -13.55 1.96
CA TRP A 91 2.74 -13.24 0.67
C TRP A 91 2.04 -14.03 -0.44
N SER A 92 1.30 -13.34 -1.30
CA SER A 92 0.69 -13.94 -2.50
C SER A 92 1.68 -14.13 -3.65
N ARG A 93 2.72 -13.29 -3.69
CA ARG A 93 3.83 -13.34 -4.65
C ARG A 93 5.12 -13.02 -3.90
N ASN A 94 6.19 -13.78 -4.12
CA ASN A 94 7.49 -13.57 -3.46
C ASN A 94 8.63 -14.26 -4.23
N ILE A 95 9.87 -13.93 -3.92
CA ILE A 95 11.06 -14.68 -4.31
C ILE A 95 11.49 -15.58 -3.14
N VAL A 96 11.38 -16.90 -3.33
CA VAL A 96 11.81 -17.89 -2.34
C VAL A 96 13.00 -18.64 -2.89
N ARG A 97 14.17 -18.48 -2.25
CA ARG A 97 15.44 -19.10 -2.67
C ARG A 97 15.75 -18.84 -4.15
N GLY A 98 15.57 -17.59 -4.59
CA GLY A 98 15.80 -17.16 -5.98
C GLY A 98 14.71 -17.56 -6.98
N ASN A 99 13.65 -18.24 -6.54
CA ASN A 99 12.55 -18.65 -7.42
C ASN A 99 11.31 -17.79 -7.18
N TYR A 100 10.70 -17.34 -8.26
CA TYR A 100 9.42 -16.66 -8.19
C TYR A 100 8.30 -17.62 -7.79
N VAL A 101 7.61 -17.30 -6.71
CA VAL A 101 6.47 -18.04 -6.17
C VAL A 101 5.23 -17.17 -6.34
N HIS A 102 4.16 -17.76 -6.90
CA HIS A 102 2.88 -17.11 -7.10
C HIS A 102 1.73 -18.01 -6.63
N LEU A 103 1.10 -17.63 -5.53
CA LEU A 103 -0.08 -18.29 -4.98
C LEU A 103 -1.34 -17.68 -5.61
N ILE A 104 -1.74 -18.18 -6.76
CA ILE A 104 -2.78 -17.58 -7.62
C ILE A 104 -4.07 -17.23 -6.85
N ALA A 105 -4.63 -18.19 -6.11
CA ALA A 105 -5.89 -17.97 -5.37
C ALA A 105 -5.75 -16.87 -4.30
N LEU A 106 -4.61 -16.81 -3.61
CA LEU A 106 -4.32 -15.81 -2.60
C LEU A 106 -4.07 -14.43 -3.25
N HIS A 107 -3.38 -14.41 -4.39
CA HIS A 107 -3.16 -13.18 -5.15
C HIS A 107 -4.49 -12.55 -5.59
N GLU A 108 -5.42 -13.36 -6.12
CA GLU A 108 -6.75 -12.86 -6.45
C GLU A 108 -7.52 -12.34 -5.23
N GLN A 109 -7.37 -12.97 -4.06
CA GLN A 109 -7.95 -12.48 -2.81
C GLN A 109 -7.36 -11.12 -2.43
N HIS A 110 -6.05 -10.96 -2.47
CA HIS A 110 -5.38 -9.68 -2.21
C HIS A 110 -5.85 -8.60 -3.21
N GLN A 111 -5.96 -8.92 -4.50
CA GLN A 111 -6.44 -7.97 -5.52
C GLN A 111 -7.90 -7.53 -5.28
N ARG A 112 -8.78 -8.48 -4.92
CA ARG A 112 -10.17 -8.17 -4.57
C ARG A 112 -10.25 -7.29 -3.33
N PHE A 113 -9.49 -7.64 -2.29
CA PHE A 113 -9.43 -6.85 -1.06
C PHE A 113 -8.92 -5.43 -1.35
N ALA A 114 -7.81 -5.30 -2.06
CA ALA A 114 -7.21 -4.01 -2.41
C ALA A 114 -8.18 -3.11 -3.20
N LYS A 115 -8.98 -3.70 -4.10
CA LYS A 115 -10.03 -2.96 -4.82
C LYS A 115 -11.13 -2.45 -3.88
N THR A 116 -11.60 -3.29 -2.96
CA THR A 116 -12.59 -2.89 -1.95
C THR A 116 -12.03 -1.82 -1.02
N TRP A 117 -10.79 -1.98 -0.56
CA TRP A 117 -10.13 -1.05 0.33
C TRP A 117 -9.86 0.31 -0.34
N ASP A 118 -9.38 0.34 -1.59
CA ASP A 118 -9.23 1.58 -2.37
C ASP A 118 -10.57 2.32 -2.52
N ASN A 119 -11.67 1.59 -2.71
CA ASN A 119 -13.00 2.20 -2.71
C ASN A 119 -13.38 2.80 -1.34
N ASN A 120 -12.98 2.18 -0.23
CA ASN A 120 -13.16 2.76 1.10
C ASN A 120 -12.33 4.03 1.27
N LEU A 121 -11.04 4.01 0.89
CA LEU A 121 -10.17 5.18 0.94
C LEU A 121 -10.73 6.36 0.14
N ARG A 122 -11.32 6.07 -1.03
CA ARG A 122 -12.07 7.05 -1.84
C ARG A 122 -13.26 7.63 -1.09
N LEU A 123 -14.10 6.79 -0.48
CA LEU A 123 -15.28 7.24 0.26
C LEU A 123 -14.89 8.03 1.53
N GLN A 124 -13.77 7.68 2.14
CA GLN A 124 -13.16 8.37 3.27
C GLN A 124 -12.44 9.66 2.86
N ARG A 125 -12.32 9.93 1.56
CA ARG A 125 -11.76 11.16 0.97
C ARG A 125 -10.26 11.36 1.20
N PHE A 126 -9.49 10.29 1.29
CA PHE A 126 -8.04 10.36 1.51
C PHE A 126 -7.29 11.10 0.39
N ALA A 127 -7.75 10.97 -0.86
CA ALA A 127 -7.17 11.75 -1.95
C ALA A 127 -7.46 13.23 -1.73
N GLU A 128 -8.69 13.61 -1.44
CA GLU A 128 -9.12 15.00 -1.35
C GLU A 128 -8.41 15.76 -0.22
N VAL A 129 -8.19 15.11 0.93
CA VAL A 129 -7.47 15.73 2.07
C VAL A 129 -5.95 15.73 1.90
N PHE A 130 -5.41 14.89 1.02
CA PHE A 130 -3.97 14.88 0.75
C PHE A 130 -3.49 16.26 0.29
N ASP A 131 -2.37 16.70 0.81
CA ASP A 131 -1.70 17.96 0.48
C ASP A 131 -0.19 17.70 0.50
N PRO A 132 0.49 17.78 -0.66
CA PRO A 132 1.92 17.47 -0.74
C PRO A 132 2.78 18.38 0.14
N ASN A 133 2.33 19.58 0.51
CA ASN A 133 3.12 20.48 1.37
C ASN A 133 3.04 20.12 2.86
N ASN A 134 1.99 19.40 3.27
CA ASN A 134 1.70 19.09 4.67
C ASN A 134 1.88 17.59 5.00
N HIS A 135 1.79 16.73 4.00
CA HIS A 135 1.75 15.27 4.19
C HIS A 135 2.97 14.53 3.62
N ILE A 136 3.94 15.23 3.03
CA ILE A 136 5.26 14.68 2.71
C ILE A 136 6.17 14.92 3.92
N ARG A 137 6.75 13.84 4.47
CA ARG A 137 7.81 13.97 5.48
C ARG A 137 9.10 13.42 4.86
N GLY A 138 10.03 14.34 4.58
CA GLY A 138 11.38 14.02 4.11
C GLY A 138 12.35 13.79 5.25
#